data_AF-A0A8J8IWS2-F1
#
_entry.id   AF-A0A8J8IWS2-F1
#
_cell.length_a   1.000
_cell.length_b   1.000
_cell.length_c   1.000
_cell.angle_alpha   90.00
_cell.angle_beta   90.00
_cell.angle_gamma   90.00
#
_symmetry.space_group_name_H-M   'P 1'
#
loop_
_entity.id
_entity.type
_entity.pdbx_description
1 polymer ?
#
loop_
_entity_poly.entity_id
_entity_poly.type
_entity_poly.pdbx_seq_one_letter_code
_entity_poly.pdbx_strand_id
1 'polypeptide(L)'
;MQSINDRKLQILLEDLSYRFSKDDIPKIRKAIEALKKATEIPVSPLNPSSGYHPIVIFRKRFGRYEKEAPVSLLDLNILTKYNLPAWRRAIVFHVDDDTVEYSKIMNIETILIGNPRRLSRLKNILLRILEYTFQKPRRLILLYDDIYMDFGNNRYIYMQIRGGDMRIQTINMNLSIASKLLGRSILHIDSSFGNKNREFYRLLFVYSLETRGSFETFFMRYIFPRLNPEQREFLEEMHDYRNFITLLYSELSRINKDRISDEVGIRINRRANPKRPLEIGIVFTDHGIEVRRYIHTLTVSLLV
;
A
#
# COMPACT_ATOMS: atom_id res chain seq x y z
N MET A 1 -24.41 25.73 18.32
CA MET A 1 -24.46 26.22 16.92
C MET A 1 -24.09 25.04 16.01
N GLN A 2 -24.98 24.63 15.10
CA GLN A 2 -24.66 23.61 14.10
C GLN A 2 -23.64 24.18 13.11
N SER A 3 -22.66 23.38 12.68
CA SER A 3 -21.70 23.84 11.68
C SER A 3 -22.39 24.03 10.32
N ILE A 4 -21.87 24.92 9.46
CA ILE A 4 -22.39 25.13 8.10
C ILE A 4 -22.44 23.80 7.32
N ASN A 5 -21.48 22.91 7.57
CA ASN A 5 -21.43 21.59 6.95
C ASN A 5 -22.52 20.64 7.45
N ASP A 6 -22.90 20.71 8.73
CA ASP A 6 -23.99 19.91 9.27
C ASP A 6 -25.33 20.31 8.65
N ARG A 7 -25.54 21.63 8.47
CA ARG A 7 -26.73 22.16 7.80
C ARG A 7 -26.79 21.74 6.34
N LYS A 8 -25.68 21.84 5.60
CA LYS A 8 -25.60 21.36 4.21
C LYS A 8 -25.87 19.86 4.11
N LEU A 9 -25.30 19.06 5.01
CA LEU A 9 -25.56 17.61 5.06
C LEU A 9 -27.03 17.32 5.32
N GLN A 10 -27.68 18.03 6.24
CA GLN A 10 -29.10 17.83 6.52
C GLN A 10 -29.98 18.10 5.31
N ILE A 11 -29.76 19.24 4.62
CA ILE A 11 -30.48 19.59 3.39
C ILE A 11 -30.28 18.49 2.31
N LEU A 12 -29.04 18.03 2.13
CA LEU A 12 -28.74 16.94 1.20
C LEU A 12 -29.50 15.65 1.53
N LEU A 13 -29.60 15.29 2.81
CA LEU A 13 -30.34 14.08 3.23
C LEU A 13 -31.84 14.23 2.99
N GLU A 14 -32.40 15.42 3.21
CA GLU A 14 -33.79 15.75 2.86
C GLU A 14 -34.01 15.60 1.34
N ASP A 15 -33.13 16.16 0.51
CA ASP A 15 -33.20 16.03 -0.96
C ASP A 15 -33.10 14.56 -1.43
N LEU A 16 -32.22 13.77 -0.80
CA LEU A 16 -32.06 12.35 -1.11
C LEU A 16 -33.27 11.51 -0.67
N SER A 17 -34.03 11.95 0.34
CA SER A 17 -35.26 11.29 0.78
C SER A 17 -36.40 11.34 -0.24
N TYR A 18 -36.35 12.28 -1.19
CA TYR A 18 -37.26 12.29 -2.34
C TYR A 18 -36.85 11.30 -3.44
N ARG A 19 -35.60 10.83 -3.44
CA ARG A 19 -35.04 9.93 -4.48
C ARG A 19 -34.99 8.47 -4.04
N PHE A 20 -34.68 8.23 -2.77
CA PHE A 20 -34.54 6.91 -2.13
C PHE A 20 -35.62 6.69 -1.05
N SER A 21 -35.70 5.49 -0.47
CA SER A 21 -36.61 5.26 0.66
C SER A 21 -36.12 6.03 1.89
N LYS A 22 -37.04 6.47 2.74
CA LYS A 22 -36.69 7.08 4.04
C LYS A 22 -35.82 6.15 4.90
N ASP A 23 -36.03 4.84 4.78
CA ASP A 23 -35.25 3.82 5.50
C ASP A 23 -33.78 3.74 5.03
N ASP A 24 -33.48 4.20 3.81
CA ASP A 24 -32.12 4.22 3.27
C ASP A 24 -31.29 5.41 3.78
N ILE A 25 -31.96 6.47 4.21
CA ILE A 25 -31.31 7.75 4.56
C ILE A 25 -30.29 7.62 5.69
N PRO A 26 -30.55 6.86 6.78
CA PRO A 26 -29.52 6.60 7.79
C PRO A 26 -28.27 5.94 7.22
N LYS A 27 -28.43 5.00 6.28
CA LYS A 27 -27.32 4.29 5.62
C LYS A 27 -26.54 5.22 4.69
N ILE A 28 -27.23 6.04 3.90
CA ILE A 28 -26.65 7.05 3.02
C ILE A 28 -25.87 8.09 3.83
N ARG A 29 -26.44 8.60 4.93
CA ARG A 29 -25.74 9.52 5.85
C ARG A 29 -24.43 8.93 6.34
N LYS A 30 -24.48 7.69 6.84
CA LYS A 30 -23.31 6.95 7.33
C LYS A 30 -22.23 6.81 6.25
N ALA A 31 -22.65 6.57 5.01
CA ALA A 31 -21.75 6.48 3.86
C ALA A 31 -21.10 7.82 3.51
N ILE A 32 -21.87 8.92 3.45
CA ILE A 32 -21.32 10.26 3.19
C ILE A 32 -20.27 10.62 4.25
N GLU A 33 -20.61 10.45 5.53
CA GLU A 33 -19.69 10.76 6.64
C GLU A 33 -18.39 9.94 6.55
N ALA A 34 -18.48 8.64 6.23
CA ALA A 34 -17.32 7.78 6.10
C ALA A 34 -16.45 8.14 4.88
N LEU A 35 -17.08 8.41 3.73
CA LEU A 35 -16.40 8.77 2.49
C LEU A 35 -15.73 10.14 2.58
N LYS A 36 -16.33 11.11 3.28
CA LYS A 36 -15.67 12.39 3.59
C LYS A 36 -14.36 12.16 4.32
N LYS A 37 -14.30 11.28 5.31
CA LYS A 37 -13.03 10.99 5.97
C LYS A 37 -12.03 10.29 5.04
N ALA A 38 -12.49 9.58 4.00
CA ALA A 38 -11.61 9.05 2.96
C ALA A 38 -11.09 10.13 2.01
N THR A 39 -11.77 11.28 1.86
CA THR A 39 -11.28 12.43 1.07
C THR A 39 -10.10 13.14 1.72
N GLU A 40 -9.88 12.95 3.03
CA GLU A 40 -8.79 13.58 3.78
C GLU A 40 -7.44 12.87 3.53
N ILE A 41 -7.45 11.62 3.04
CA ILE A 41 -6.22 10.83 2.84
C ILE A 41 -5.54 11.23 1.52
N PRO A 42 -4.25 11.63 1.50
CA PRO A 42 -3.59 12.19 0.31
C PRO A 42 -3.70 11.38 -0.99
N VAL A 43 -3.55 10.05 -0.91
CA VAL A 43 -3.57 9.16 -2.10
C VAL A 43 -4.95 8.59 -2.42
N SER A 44 -5.94 8.86 -1.58
CA SER A 44 -7.28 8.34 -1.82
C SER A 44 -7.79 8.85 -3.16
N PRO A 45 -8.47 8.03 -3.97
CA PRO A 45 -9.08 8.48 -5.22
C PRO A 45 -10.12 9.57 -4.99
N LEU A 46 -10.57 9.76 -3.74
CA LEU A 46 -11.50 10.79 -3.30
C LEU A 46 -10.81 12.06 -2.79
N ASN A 47 -9.48 12.14 -2.75
CA ASN A 47 -8.80 13.33 -2.26
C ASN A 47 -8.87 14.47 -3.29
N PRO A 48 -9.43 15.64 -2.94
CA PRO A 48 -9.55 16.76 -3.88
C PRO A 48 -8.20 17.39 -4.28
N SER A 49 -7.18 17.28 -3.43
CA SER A 49 -5.82 17.82 -3.68
C SER A 49 -5.15 17.16 -4.88
N SER A 50 -5.66 16.00 -5.33
CA SER A 50 -5.24 15.35 -6.56
C SER A 50 -5.76 16.03 -7.84
N GLY A 51 -6.49 17.14 -7.72
CA GLY A 51 -7.04 17.92 -8.83
C GLY A 51 -8.37 17.37 -9.38
N TYR A 52 -9.04 16.49 -8.62
CA TYR A 52 -10.32 15.87 -9.00
C TYR A 52 -11.45 16.27 -8.05
N HIS A 53 -12.66 16.44 -8.56
CA HIS A 53 -13.85 16.64 -7.73
C HIS A 53 -14.38 15.28 -7.25
N PRO A 54 -14.40 14.99 -5.95
CA PRO A 54 -14.82 13.69 -5.42
C PRO A 54 -16.34 13.58 -5.37
N ILE A 55 -16.86 12.52 -5.99
CA ILE A 55 -18.29 12.25 -6.12
C ILE A 55 -18.57 10.84 -5.60
N VAL A 56 -19.67 10.69 -4.87
CA VAL A 56 -20.29 9.38 -4.62
C VAL A 56 -21.58 9.27 -5.42
N ILE A 57 -21.73 8.18 -6.17
CA ILE A 57 -22.96 7.85 -6.88
C ILE A 57 -23.70 6.83 -6.02
N PHE A 58 -24.75 7.29 -5.35
CA PHE A 58 -25.66 6.38 -4.66
C PHE A 58 -26.53 5.67 -5.69
N ARG A 59 -26.48 4.35 -5.69
CA ARG A 59 -27.18 3.51 -6.66
C ARG A 59 -28.06 2.50 -5.92
N LYS A 60 -29.34 2.43 -6.28
CA LYS A 60 -30.30 1.48 -5.68
C LYS A 60 -31.21 0.89 -6.75
N ARG A 61 -31.53 -0.40 -6.62
CA ARG A 61 -32.44 -1.08 -7.54
C ARG A 61 -33.86 -1.08 -6.98
N PHE A 62 -34.80 -0.61 -7.80
CA PHE A 62 -36.24 -0.63 -7.53
C PHE A 62 -36.92 -1.57 -8.53
N GLY A 63 -36.90 -2.87 -8.23
CA GLY A 63 -37.41 -3.92 -9.12
C GLY A 63 -36.60 -4.00 -10.42
N ARG A 64 -37.19 -3.56 -11.54
CA ARG A 64 -36.52 -3.53 -12.86
C ARG A 64 -35.77 -2.23 -13.15
N TYR A 65 -35.96 -1.19 -12.33
CA TYR A 65 -35.34 0.12 -12.54
C TYR A 65 -34.17 0.32 -11.58
N GLU A 66 -33.16 1.04 -12.03
CA GLU A 66 -32.03 1.47 -11.20
C GLU A 66 -32.08 2.99 -11.08
N LYS A 67 -32.05 3.50 -9.84
CA LYS A 67 -31.98 4.94 -9.57
C LYS A 67 -30.57 5.30 -9.12
N GLU A 68 -30.07 6.41 -9.63
CA GLU A 68 -28.77 6.97 -9.28
C GLU A 68 -28.91 8.40 -8.79
N ALA A 69 -28.13 8.75 -7.77
CA ALA A 69 -27.94 10.12 -7.33
C ALA A 69 -26.45 10.40 -7.13
N PRO A 70 -25.79 11.12 -8.07
CA PRO A 70 -24.43 11.59 -7.85
C PRO A 70 -24.44 12.73 -6.84
N VAL A 71 -23.54 12.66 -5.87
CA VAL A 71 -23.45 13.61 -4.75
C VAL A 71 -22.01 14.10 -4.65
N SER A 72 -21.84 15.41 -4.56
CA SER A 72 -20.54 16.02 -4.27
C SER A 72 -20.15 15.77 -2.81
N LEU A 73 -18.95 15.23 -2.57
CA LEU A 73 -18.41 15.08 -1.20
C LEU A 73 -17.81 16.39 -0.66
N LEU A 74 -17.58 17.40 -1.52
CA LEU A 74 -17.10 18.72 -1.13
C LEU A 74 -18.25 19.67 -0.82
N ASP A 75 -19.18 19.81 -1.78
CA ASP A 75 -20.26 20.79 -1.70
C ASP A 75 -21.47 20.28 -0.92
N LEU A 76 -21.57 18.96 -0.75
CA LEU A 76 -22.69 18.26 -0.12
C LEU A 76 -24.03 18.60 -0.79
N ASN A 77 -24.08 18.45 -2.11
CA ASN A 77 -25.28 18.65 -2.91
C ASN A 77 -25.45 17.50 -3.92
N ILE A 78 -26.66 17.35 -4.44
CA ILE A 78 -26.94 16.43 -5.54
C ILE A 78 -26.50 17.07 -6.85
N LEU A 79 -25.74 16.31 -7.64
CA LEU A 79 -25.29 16.70 -8.96
C LEU A 79 -26.30 16.20 -10.01
N THR A 80 -26.43 16.99 -11.06
CA THR A 80 -27.26 16.81 -12.24
C THR A 80 -26.37 16.89 -13.47
N LYS A 81 -26.90 16.61 -14.65
CA LYS A 81 -26.12 16.72 -15.90
C LYS A 81 -25.53 18.12 -16.14
N TYR A 82 -26.14 19.17 -15.58
CA TYR A 82 -25.77 20.57 -15.83
C TYR A 82 -24.69 21.11 -14.88
N ASN A 83 -24.56 20.54 -13.68
CA ASN A 83 -23.58 20.96 -12.68
C ASN A 83 -22.57 19.85 -12.34
N LEU A 84 -22.50 18.78 -13.15
CA LEU A 84 -21.54 17.72 -12.99
C LEU A 84 -20.13 18.22 -13.41
N PRO A 85 -19.13 18.19 -12.52
CA PRO A 85 -17.78 18.61 -12.88
C PRO A 85 -17.17 17.74 -13.98
N ALA A 86 -16.46 18.38 -14.92
CA ALA A 86 -15.75 17.69 -15.99
C ALA A 86 -14.60 16.82 -15.43
N TRP A 87 -13.83 17.37 -14.50
CA TRP A 87 -12.73 16.70 -13.80
C TRP A 87 -13.24 16.00 -12.53
N ARG A 88 -13.95 14.89 -12.67
CA ARG A 88 -14.53 14.15 -11.52
C ARG A 88 -13.86 12.81 -11.27
N ARG A 89 -13.82 12.40 -10.01
CA ARG A 89 -13.62 11.00 -9.61
C ARG A 89 -14.84 10.54 -8.85
N ALA A 90 -15.52 9.54 -9.41
CA ALA A 90 -16.74 8.98 -8.86
C ALA A 90 -16.48 7.58 -8.30
N ILE A 91 -17.06 7.31 -7.14
CA ILE A 91 -17.22 5.94 -6.62
C ILE A 91 -18.71 5.62 -6.65
N VAL A 92 -19.05 4.37 -6.93
CA VAL A 92 -20.43 3.90 -6.82
C VAL A 92 -20.61 3.26 -5.45
N PHE A 93 -21.62 3.72 -4.70
CA PHE A 93 -22.06 3.09 -3.46
C PHE A 93 -23.43 2.46 -3.69
N HIS A 94 -23.47 1.12 -3.67
CA HIS A 94 -24.70 0.37 -3.83
C HIS A 94 -25.48 0.35 -2.52
N VAL A 95 -26.61 1.07 -2.47
CA VAL A 95 -27.41 1.24 -1.25
C VAL A 95 -27.95 -0.10 -0.74
N ASP A 96 -28.18 -1.08 -1.61
CA ASP A 96 -28.62 -2.42 -1.20
C ASP A 96 -27.45 -3.29 -0.71
N ASP A 97 -26.35 -3.31 -1.45
CA ASP A 97 -25.27 -4.29 -1.27
C ASP A 97 -24.11 -3.83 -0.38
N ASP A 98 -23.74 -2.55 -0.44
CA ASP A 98 -22.59 -2.02 0.27
C ASP A 98 -22.95 -1.63 1.71
N THR A 99 -21.99 -1.69 2.62
CA THR A 99 -22.17 -1.26 4.00
C THR A 99 -21.05 -0.36 4.46
N VAL A 100 -21.34 0.38 5.53
CA VAL A 100 -20.33 1.13 6.29
C VAL A 100 -20.32 0.61 7.72
N GLU A 101 -19.17 0.14 8.18
CA GLU A 101 -18.93 -0.32 9.54
C GLU A 101 -17.91 0.61 10.21
N TYR A 102 -18.29 1.16 11.37
CA TYR A 102 -17.34 1.77 12.30
C TYR A 102 -17.04 0.72 13.35
N SER A 103 -15.79 0.31 13.45
CA SER A 103 -15.38 -0.72 14.39
C SER A 103 -13.99 -0.44 14.96
N LYS A 104 -13.55 -1.34 15.85
CA LYS A 104 -12.18 -1.35 16.34
C LYS A 104 -11.55 -2.69 16.01
N ILE A 105 -10.40 -2.67 15.35
CA ILE A 105 -9.58 -3.85 15.07
C ILE A 105 -8.33 -3.73 15.93
N MET A 106 -8.11 -4.61 16.91
CA MET A 106 -6.99 -4.50 17.85
C MET A 106 -6.88 -3.11 18.51
N ASN A 107 -8.01 -2.54 18.94
CA ASN A 107 -8.15 -1.17 19.46
C ASN A 107 -7.85 -0.02 18.48
N ILE A 108 -7.62 -0.31 17.19
CA ILE A 108 -7.42 0.71 16.14
C ILE A 108 -8.78 1.16 15.61
N GLU A 109 -9.01 2.47 15.56
CA GLU A 109 -10.22 3.03 14.95
C GLU A 109 -10.30 2.64 13.47
N THR A 110 -11.35 1.92 13.10
CA THR A 110 -11.47 1.32 11.78
C THR A 110 -12.78 1.75 11.12
N ILE A 111 -12.68 2.20 9.87
CA ILE A 111 -13.84 2.44 9.00
C ILE A 111 -13.75 1.48 7.84
N LEU A 112 -14.79 0.69 7.63
CA LEU A 112 -14.89 -0.25 6.51
C LEU A 112 -16.04 0.18 5.61
N ILE A 113 -15.77 0.30 4.30
CA ILE A 113 -16.74 0.73 3.29
C ILE A 113 -16.70 -0.27 2.13
N GLY A 114 -17.84 -0.85 1.78
CA GLY A 114 -17.99 -1.72 0.61
C GLY A 114 -18.84 -2.98 0.88
N ASN A 115 -18.69 -4.01 0.04
CA ASN A 115 -19.52 -5.21 0.14
C ASN A 115 -19.19 -6.06 1.40
N PRO A 116 -20.17 -6.44 2.24
CA PRO A 116 -19.95 -7.17 3.50
C PRO A 116 -19.10 -8.44 3.37
N ARG A 117 -19.30 -9.22 2.30
CA ARG A 117 -18.56 -10.48 2.10
C ARG A 117 -17.08 -10.22 1.83
N ARG A 118 -16.78 -9.17 1.05
CA ARG A 118 -15.39 -8.75 0.78
C ARG A 118 -14.75 -8.14 2.03
N LEU A 119 -15.49 -7.28 2.74
CA LEU A 119 -15.02 -6.65 3.98
C LEU A 119 -14.62 -7.70 5.02
N SER A 120 -15.42 -8.75 5.21
CA SER A 120 -15.10 -9.84 6.14
C SER A 120 -13.78 -10.55 5.79
N ARG A 121 -13.55 -10.85 4.49
CA ARG A 121 -12.30 -11.48 4.03
C ARG A 121 -11.09 -10.57 4.25
N LEU A 122 -11.20 -9.31 3.85
CA LEU A 122 -10.12 -8.34 4.01
C LEU A 122 -9.82 -8.05 5.48
N LYS A 123 -10.83 -8.05 6.35
CA LYS A 123 -10.67 -7.92 7.81
C LYS A 123 -9.78 -9.02 8.39
N ASN A 124 -9.93 -10.27 7.94
CA ASN A 124 -9.08 -11.38 8.38
C ASN A 124 -7.63 -11.23 7.90
N ILE A 125 -7.42 -10.79 6.66
CA ILE A 125 -6.08 -10.51 6.12
C ILE A 125 -5.44 -9.37 6.91
N LEU A 126 -6.18 -8.28 7.12
CA LEU A 126 -5.75 -7.13 7.88
C LEU A 126 -5.40 -7.48 9.32
N LEU A 127 -6.20 -8.31 9.99
CA LEU A 127 -5.91 -8.77 11.35
C LEU A 127 -4.52 -9.42 11.42
N ARG A 128 -4.20 -10.32 10.50
CA ARG A 128 -2.88 -10.98 10.47
C ARG A 128 -1.74 -10.00 10.16
N ILE A 129 -1.92 -9.11 9.18
CA ILE A 129 -0.93 -8.07 8.87
C ILE A 129 -0.70 -7.19 10.10
N LEU A 130 -1.78 -6.72 10.72
CA LEU A 130 -1.73 -5.86 11.89
C LEU A 130 -1.11 -6.57 13.08
N GLU A 131 -1.37 -7.86 13.31
CA GLU A 131 -0.78 -8.63 14.41
C GLU A 131 0.74 -8.57 14.40
N TYR A 132 1.36 -8.81 13.23
CA TYR A 132 2.81 -8.75 13.04
C TYR A 132 3.38 -7.34 12.82
N THR A 133 2.51 -6.33 12.75
CA THR A 133 2.94 -4.93 12.61
C THR A 133 3.53 -4.44 13.94
N PHE A 134 4.75 -3.88 13.89
CA PHE A 134 5.47 -3.44 15.07
C PHE A 134 4.78 -2.27 15.78
N GLN A 135 4.50 -1.19 15.06
CA GLN A 135 3.73 -0.06 15.59
C GLN A 135 2.33 -0.08 14.98
N LYS A 136 1.28 -0.10 15.80
CA LYS A 136 -0.09 -0.09 15.26
C LYS A 136 -0.42 1.28 14.65
N PRO A 137 -1.12 1.34 13.50
CA PRO A 137 -1.64 2.60 12.99
C PRO A 137 -2.66 3.18 13.97
N ARG A 138 -2.79 4.50 14.00
CA ARG A 138 -3.79 5.21 14.80
C ARG A 138 -5.20 4.95 14.29
N ARG A 139 -5.32 4.86 12.95
CA ARG A 139 -6.58 4.71 12.26
C ARG A 139 -6.42 3.90 10.99
N LEU A 140 -7.44 3.12 10.66
CA LEU A 140 -7.53 2.34 9.44
C LEU A 140 -8.79 2.72 8.67
N ILE A 141 -8.66 2.98 7.37
CA ILE A 141 -9.79 3.13 6.46
C ILE A 141 -9.66 2.07 5.38
N LEU A 142 -10.68 1.25 5.24
CA LEU A 142 -10.82 0.31 4.15
C LEU A 142 -11.94 0.82 3.24
N LEU A 143 -11.57 1.11 2.00
CA LEU A 143 -12.47 1.54 0.93
C LEU A 143 -12.44 0.49 -0.17
N TYR A 144 -13.40 -0.43 -0.16
CA TYR A 144 -13.45 -1.60 -1.04
C TYR A 144 -12.16 -2.45 -0.99
N ASP A 145 -11.31 -2.35 -1.99
CA ASP A 145 -10.06 -3.13 -2.09
C ASP A 145 -8.82 -2.32 -1.66
N ASP A 146 -9.04 -1.05 -1.29
CA ASP A 146 -8.03 -0.09 -0.87
C ASP A 146 -8.00 0.02 0.67
N ILE A 147 -6.80 -0.05 1.24
CA ILE A 147 -6.55 0.02 2.67
C ILE A 147 -5.60 1.18 2.92
N TYR A 148 -5.99 2.06 3.82
CA TYR A 148 -5.21 3.21 4.25
C TYR A 148 -4.91 3.07 5.74
N MET A 149 -3.63 2.99 6.08
CA MET A 149 -3.13 2.94 7.45
C MET A 149 -2.51 4.30 7.82
N ASP A 150 -3.08 4.96 8.82
CA ASP A 150 -2.62 6.26 9.31
C ASP A 150 -1.68 6.08 10.52
N PHE A 151 -0.45 6.58 10.42
CA PHE A 151 0.56 6.54 11.48
C PHE A 151 0.78 7.92 12.15
N GLY A 152 -0.10 8.88 11.88
CA GLY A 152 -0.04 10.25 12.35
C GLY A 152 0.98 11.10 11.59
N ASN A 153 0.89 12.43 11.79
CA ASN A 153 1.75 13.43 11.14
C ASN A 153 1.71 13.35 9.60
N ASN A 154 0.52 13.09 9.03
CA ASN A 154 0.30 12.97 7.58
C ASN A 154 1.08 11.80 6.92
N ARG A 155 1.48 10.79 7.71
CA ARG A 155 2.22 9.61 7.24
C ARG A 155 1.27 8.43 7.05
N TYR A 156 1.21 7.91 5.82
CA TYR A 156 0.31 6.81 5.48
C TYR A 156 1.04 5.66 4.79
N ILE A 157 0.54 4.45 5.05
CA ILE A 157 0.80 3.29 4.20
C ILE A 157 -0.51 2.96 3.50
N TYR A 158 -0.48 3.01 2.17
CA TYR A 158 -1.54 2.57 1.31
C TYR A 158 -1.26 1.14 0.85
N MET A 159 -2.27 0.28 0.93
CA MET A 159 -2.24 -1.05 0.37
C MET A 159 -3.46 -1.28 -0.50
N GLN A 160 -3.27 -1.91 -1.65
CA GLN A 160 -4.35 -2.36 -2.51
C GLN A 160 -4.24 -3.87 -2.69
N ILE A 161 -5.34 -4.58 -2.43
CA ILE A 161 -5.40 -6.04 -2.51
C ILE A 161 -6.38 -6.43 -3.61
N ARG A 162 -5.88 -7.04 -4.70
CA ARG A 162 -6.71 -7.53 -5.81
C ARG A 162 -6.40 -8.98 -6.08
N GLY A 163 -7.25 -9.87 -5.58
CA GLY A 163 -7.00 -11.32 -5.68
C GLY A 163 -5.72 -11.70 -4.94
N GLY A 164 -4.75 -12.28 -5.66
CA GLY A 164 -3.43 -12.64 -5.13
C GLY A 164 -2.37 -11.54 -5.21
N ASP A 165 -2.70 -10.40 -5.80
CA ASP A 165 -1.78 -9.28 -6.02
C ASP A 165 -1.91 -8.24 -4.90
N MET A 166 -0.77 -7.74 -4.43
CA MET A 166 -0.70 -6.71 -3.40
C MET A 166 0.17 -5.55 -3.86
N ARG A 167 -0.35 -4.33 -3.81
CA ARG A 167 0.43 -3.11 -4.05
C ARG A 167 0.54 -2.34 -2.75
N ILE A 168 1.76 -1.94 -2.40
CA ILE A 168 2.02 -1.05 -1.27
C ILE A 168 2.57 0.27 -1.75
N GLN A 169 2.17 1.35 -1.11
CA GLN A 169 2.74 2.67 -1.32
C GLN A 169 2.93 3.39 0.01
N THR A 170 4.09 3.99 0.17
CA THR A 170 4.47 4.81 1.31
C THR A 170 4.25 6.29 0.99
N ILE A 171 3.65 7.03 1.92
CA ILE A 171 3.20 8.41 1.67
C ILE A 171 3.70 9.30 2.78
N ASN A 172 4.43 10.34 2.39
CA ASN A 172 5.12 11.27 3.29
C ASN A 172 6.00 10.55 4.33
N MET A 173 6.53 9.38 3.97
CA MET A 173 7.41 8.59 4.81
C MET A 173 8.48 7.94 3.96
N ASN A 174 9.67 7.79 4.53
CA ASN A 174 10.75 7.07 3.87
C ASN A 174 10.65 5.56 4.12
N LEU A 175 11.31 4.77 3.27
CA LEU A 175 11.33 3.31 3.37
C LEU A 175 11.87 2.80 4.71
N SER A 176 12.89 3.46 5.29
CA SER A 176 13.43 3.04 6.59
C SER A 176 12.41 3.16 7.72
N ILE A 177 11.57 4.20 7.69
CA ILE A 177 10.50 4.42 8.67
C ILE A 177 9.39 3.41 8.43
N ALA A 178 8.96 3.24 7.17
CA ALA A 178 7.94 2.26 6.82
C ALA A 178 8.33 0.83 7.24
N SER A 179 9.59 0.46 7.02
CA SER A 179 10.16 -0.83 7.44
C SER A 179 10.03 -1.05 8.94
N LYS A 180 10.37 -0.04 9.75
CA LYS A 180 10.27 -0.10 11.21
C LYS A 180 8.83 -0.17 11.70
N LEU A 181 7.91 0.56 11.05
CA LEU A 181 6.50 0.56 11.43
C LEU A 181 5.86 -0.81 11.16
N LEU A 182 6.11 -1.38 9.99
CA LEU A 182 5.56 -2.68 9.57
C LEU A 182 6.27 -3.86 10.23
N GLY A 183 7.60 -3.83 10.35
CA GLY A 183 8.38 -4.89 10.97
C GLY A 183 8.10 -6.26 10.34
N ARG A 184 7.76 -7.26 11.17
CA ARG A 184 7.56 -8.65 10.73
C ARG A 184 6.36 -8.82 9.80
N SER A 185 5.43 -7.86 9.75
CA SER A 185 4.31 -7.95 8.80
C SER A 185 4.78 -7.95 7.34
N ILE A 186 5.96 -7.39 7.04
CA ILE A 186 6.57 -7.43 5.71
C ILE A 186 6.81 -8.88 5.26
N LEU A 187 7.34 -9.73 6.15
CA LEU A 187 7.55 -11.15 5.85
C LEU A 187 6.22 -11.90 5.69
N HIS A 188 5.23 -11.57 6.50
CA HIS A 188 3.91 -12.18 6.40
C HIS A 188 3.22 -11.83 5.07
N ILE A 189 3.27 -10.55 4.66
CA ILE A 189 2.80 -10.09 3.36
C ILE A 189 3.56 -10.81 2.25
N ASP A 190 4.88 -10.97 2.39
CA ASP A 190 5.68 -11.69 1.40
C ASP A 190 5.24 -13.16 1.23
N SER A 191 4.88 -13.85 2.31
CA SER A 191 4.37 -15.22 2.22
C SER A 191 2.92 -15.34 1.75
N SER A 192 2.09 -14.30 1.98
CA SER A 192 0.63 -14.38 1.80
C SER A 192 0.16 -14.01 0.41
N PHE A 193 0.93 -13.21 -0.32
CA PHE A 193 0.58 -12.73 -1.66
C PHE A 193 1.54 -13.29 -2.71
N GLY A 194 1.04 -13.55 -3.91
CA GLY A 194 1.85 -14.07 -5.01
C GLY A 194 2.72 -12.95 -5.59
N ASN A 195 2.06 -11.91 -6.11
CA ASN A 195 2.71 -10.79 -6.77
C ASN A 195 2.67 -9.53 -5.92
N LYS A 196 3.76 -8.77 -5.94
CA LYS A 196 3.86 -7.47 -5.26
C LYS A 196 4.53 -6.43 -6.15
N ASN A 197 4.25 -5.16 -5.93
CA ASN A 197 4.88 -4.08 -6.69
C ASN A 197 6.34 -3.84 -6.26
N ARG A 198 7.10 -3.09 -7.08
CA ARG A 198 8.52 -2.76 -6.80
C ARG A 198 8.76 -2.17 -5.42
N GLU A 199 7.84 -1.33 -4.94
CA GLU A 199 7.96 -0.63 -3.66
C GLU A 199 7.93 -1.61 -2.48
N PHE A 200 7.15 -2.69 -2.59
CA PHE A 200 7.18 -3.76 -1.61
C PHE A 200 8.54 -4.46 -1.58
N TYR A 201 9.12 -4.79 -2.74
CA TYR A 201 10.42 -5.47 -2.75
C TYR A 201 11.57 -4.58 -2.25
N ARG A 202 11.50 -3.26 -2.51
CA ARG A 202 12.40 -2.28 -1.88
C ARG A 202 12.25 -2.28 -0.36
N LEU A 203 11.02 -2.27 0.13
CA LEU A 203 10.71 -2.34 1.57
C LEU A 203 11.21 -3.66 2.19
N LEU A 204 11.00 -4.80 1.52
CA LEU A 204 11.50 -6.11 1.93
C LEU A 204 13.03 -6.15 2.01
N PHE A 205 13.71 -5.56 1.04
CA PHE A 205 15.17 -5.44 1.06
C PHE A 205 15.64 -4.57 2.23
N VAL A 206 15.04 -3.40 2.44
CA VAL A 206 15.35 -2.50 3.58
C VAL A 206 15.17 -3.22 4.93
N TYR A 207 14.08 -3.98 5.06
CA TYR A 207 13.82 -4.81 6.24
C TYR A 207 14.85 -5.93 6.41
N SER A 208 15.28 -6.56 5.31
CA SER A 208 16.32 -7.60 5.36
C SER A 208 17.65 -7.09 5.92
N LEU A 209 17.95 -5.79 5.74
CA LEU A 209 19.14 -5.12 6.27
C LEU A 209 19.04 -4.73 7.75
N GLU A 210 18.03 -5.19 8.50
CA GLU A 210 17.95 -4.97 9.96
C GLU A 210 18.84 -5.94 10.75
N THR A 211 18.98 -7.18 10.29
CA THR A 211 19.84 -8.19 10.93
C THR A 211 20.55 -9.06 9.89
N ARG A 212 21.72 -9.61 10.26
CA ARG A 212 22.47 -10.54 9.39
C ARG A 212 21.62 -11.73 8.95
N GLY A 213 20.84 -12.31 9.87
CA GLY A 213 20.01 -13.49 9.58
C GLY A 213 18.85 -13.18 8.61
N SER A 214 18.21 -12.01 8.76
CA SER A 214 17.18 -11.55 7.82
C SER A 214 17.76 -11.32 6.42
N PHE A 215 18.96 -10.75 6.34
CA PHE A 215 19.65 -10.52 5.07
C PHE A 215 20.08 -11.83 4.41
N GLU A 216 20.65 -12.78 5.17
CA GLU A 216 21.03 -14.10 4.67
C GLU A 216 19.80 -14.83 4.10
N THR A 217 18.68 -14.81 4.81
CA THR A 217 17.41 -15.41 4.34
C THR A 217 16.93 -14.75 3.05
N PHE A 218 16.96 -13.42 2.98
CA PHE A 218 16.62 -12.68 1.77
C PHE A 218 17.55 -13.05 0.61
N PHE A 219 18.86 -13.07 0.84
CA PHE A 219 19.86 -13.37 -0.18
C PHE A 219 19.68 -14.78 -0.74
N MET A 220 19.54 -15.78 0.12
CA MET A 220 19.37 -17.17 -0.29
C MET A 220 18.04 -17.41 -1.03
N ARG A 221 16.98 -16.67 -0.67
CA ARG A 221 15.66 -16.83 -1.31
C ARG A 221 15.53 -16.06 -2.62
N TYR A 222 16.09 -14.85 -2.69
CA TYR A 222 15.83 -13.92 -3.79
C TYR A 222 17.01 -13.71 -4.74
N ILE A 223 18.24 -13.79 -4.23
CA ILE A 223 19.45 -13.45 -5.00
C ILE A 223 20.14 -14.72 -5.50
N PHE A 224 20.54 -15.61 -4.59
CA PHE A 224 21.34 -16.80 -4.89
C PHE A 224 20.78 -17.67 -6.04
N PRO A 225 19.46 -17.97 -6.09
CA PRO A 225 18.91 -18.82 -7.16
C PRO A 225 18.98 -18.17 -8.54
N ARG A 226 19.07 -16.83 -8.59
CA ARG A 226 19.05 -16.01 -9.82
C ARG A 226 20.44 -15.53 -10.24
N LEU A 227 21.49 -15.86 -9.47
CA LEU A 227 22.87 -15.60 -9.87
C LEU A 227 23.19 -16.35 -11.18
N ASN A 228 23.95 -15.71 -12.05
CA ASN A 228 24.47 -16.34 -13.25
C ASN A 228 25.61 -17.33 -12.90
N PRO A 229 26.03 -18.20 -13.83
CA PRO A 229 27.06 -19.21 -13.55
C PRO A 229 28.38 -18.64 -13.01
N GLU A 230 28.87 -17.53 -13.57
CA GLU A 230 30.13 -16.90 -13.13
C GLU A 230 30.02 -16.32 -11.71
N GLN A 231 28.87 -15.73 -11.37
CA GLN A 231 28.60 -15.23 -10.01
C GLN A 231 28.47 -16.38 -9.01
N ARG A 232 27.84 -17.48 -9.42
CA ARG A 232 27.65 -18.66 -8.58
C ARG A 232 28.98 -19.38 -8.32
N GLU A 233 29.75 -19.63 -9.37
CA GLU A 233 31.09 -20.23 -9.29
C GLU A 233 31.99 -19.41 -8.35
N PHE A 234 32.00 -18.08 -8.49
CA PHE A 234 32.74 -17.21 -7.57
C PHE A 234 32.31 -17.38 -6.10
N LEU A 235 31.01 -17.51 -5.82
CA LEU A 235 30.54 -17.73 -4.44
C LEU A 235 30.84 -19.14 -3.92
N GLU A 236 30.90 -20.14 -4.79
CA GLU A 236 31.26 -21.52 -4.44
C GLU A 236 32.77 -21.67 -4.22
N GLU A 237 33.60 -20.95 -4.99
CA GLU A 237 35.06 -20.85 -4.81
C GLU A 237 35.43 -20.14 -3.50
N MET A 238 34.60 -19.20 -3.04
CA MET A 238 34.69 -18.66 -1.69
C MET A 238 34.34 -19.79 -0.71
N HIS A 239 35.36 -20.54 -0.27
CA HIS A 239 35.27 -21.65 0.69
C HIS A 239 34.46 -21.35 1.97
N ASP A 240 34.14 -20.08 2.24
CA ASP A 240 33.17 -19.64 3.25
C ASP A 240 32.21 -18.56 2.70
N TYR A 241 31.16 -18.99 2.00
CA TYR A 241 30.10 -18.10 1.50
C TYR A 241 29.41 -17.29 2.63
N ARG A 242 29.45 -17.78 3.89
CA ARG A 242 28.87 -17.05 5.03
C ARG A 242 29.70 -15.82 5.36
N ASN A 243 31.03 -15.88 5.20
CA ASN A 243 31.90 -14.71 5.34
C ASN A 243 31.60 -13.68 4.25
N PHE A 244 31.37 -14.11 3.00
CA PHE A 244 30.96 -13.21 1.93
C PHE A 244 29.62 -12.52 2.25
N ILE A 245 28.60 -13.27 2.66
CA ILE A 245 27.29 -12.71 3.03
C ILE A 245 27.45 -11.74 4.21
N THR A 246 28.32 -12.06 5.17
CA THR A 246 28.59 -11.19 6.33
C THR A 246 29.24 -9.87 5.91
N LEU A 247 30.23 -9.92 5.02
CA LEU A 247 30.87 -8.74 4.45
C LEU A 247 29.88 -7.90 3.63
N LEU A 248 29.09 -8.56 2.79
CA LEU A 248 28.08 -7.89 1.98
C LEU A 248 27.03 -7.20 2.86
N TYR A 249 26.58 -7.87 3.91
CA TYR A 249 25.69 -7.30 4.92
C TYR A 249 26.32 -6.10 5.63
N SER A 250 27.59 -6.19 6.05
CA SER A 250 28.24 -5.10 6.79
C SER A 250 28.34 -3.83 5.96
N GLU A 251 28.53 -3.94 4.65
CA GLU A 251 28.57 -2.77 3.76
C GLU A 251 27.16 -2.29 3.38
N LEU A 252 26.24 -3.20 3.03
CA LEU A 252 24.87 -2.82 2.66
C LEU A 252 24.07 -2.26 3.85
N SER A 253 24.30 -2.71 5.07
CA SER A 253 23.59 -2.20 6.25
C SER A 253 23.93 -0.74 6.58
N ARG A 254 25.06 -0.23 6.09
CA ARG A 254 25.53 1.16 6.27
C ARG A 254 25.02 2.13 5.21
N ILE A 255 24.43 1.63 4.12
CA ILE A 255 23.93 2.51 3.05
C ILE A 255 22.75 3.34 3.54
N ASN A 256 22.54 4.49 2.91
CA ASN A 256 21.34 5.27 3.15
C ASN A 256 20.12 4.53 2.56
N LYS A 257 19.38 3.84 3.43
CA LYS A 257 18.20 3.02 3.11
C LYS A 257 17.10 3.81 2.39
N ASP A 258 17.04 5.13 2.61
CA ASP A 258 16.02 6.00 2.01
C ASP A 258 16.35 6.40 0.57
N ARG A 259 17.60 6.19 0.12
CA ARG A 259 18.06 6.48 -1.26
C ARG A 259 18.07 5.25 -2.16
N ILE A 260 17.66 4.09 -1.66
CA ILE A 260 17.60 2.86 -2.45
C ILE A 260 16.55 3.06 -3.55
N SER A 261 16.98 3.07 -4.81
CA SER A 261 16.09 3.21 -5.97
C SER A 261 15.53 1.83 -6.37
N ASP A 262 15.25 1.64 -7.66
CA ASP A 262 14.79 0.37 -8.23
C ASP A 262 15.95 -0.62 -8.48
N GLU A 263 17.21 -0.22 -8.29
CA GLU A 263 18.39 -1.10 -8.40
C GLU A 263 19.39 -0.88 -7.25
N VAL A 264 19.93 -1.98 -6.73
CA VAL A 264 21.10 -2.00 -5.84
C VAL A 264 22.23 -2.71 -6.56
N GLY A 265 23.25 -1.96 -6.97
CA GLY A 265 24.41 -2.48 -7.65
C GLY A 265 25.57 -2.78 -6.70
N ILE A 266 26.05 -4.01 -6.72
CA ILE A 266 27.19 -4.47 -5.93
C ILE A 266 28.32 -4.79 -6.90
N ARG A 267 29.47 -4.14 -6.74
CA ARG A 267 30.71 -4.49 -7.47
C ARG A 267 31.67 -5.19 -6.53
N ILE A 268 32.25 -6.29 -6.99
CA ILE A 268 33.19 -7.12 -6.23
C ILE A 268 34.50 -7.14 -7.00
N ASN A 269 35.49 -6.42 -6.48
CA ASN A 269 36.85 -6.41 -7.00
C ASN A 269 37.60 -7.62 -6.44
N ARG A 270 38.04 -8.51 -7.33
CA ARG A 270 38.75 -9.74 -6.96
C ARG A 270 40.24 -9.44 -6.79
N ARG A 271 40.84 -9.78 -5.64
CA ARG A 271 42.29 -9.59 -5.43
C ARG A 271 43.14 -10.32 -6.48
N ALA A 272 42.73 -11.53 -6.85
CA ALA A 272 43.44 -12.36 -7.83
C ALA A 272 43.34 -11.82 -9.26
N ASN A 273 42.30 -11.06 -9.60
CA ASN A 273 42.12 -10.46 -10.93
C ASN A 273 41.38 -9.12 -10.87
N PRO A 274 42.05 -8.03 -10.49
CA PRO A 274 41.41 -6.72 -10.33
C PRO A 274 40.84 -6.14 -11.62
N LYS A 275 41.31 -6.62 -12.78
CA LYS A 275 40.88 -6.13 -14.10
C LYS A 275 39.54 -6.71 -14.56
N ARG A 276 39.00 -7.71 -13.86
CA ARG A 276 37.69 -8.33 -14.13
C ARG A 276 36.84 -8.38 -12.84
N PRO A 277 36.24 -7.25 -12.43
CA PRO A 277 35.34 -7.25 -11.28
C PRO A 277 34.06 -8.03 -11.60
N LEU A 278 33.51 -8.68 -10.58
CA LEU A 278 32.18 -9.29 -10.65
C LEU A 278 31.14 -8.24 -10.25
N GLU A 279 30.04 -8.14 -10.97
CA GLU A 279 28.95 -7.23 -10.64
C GLU A 279 27.67 -8.03 -10.36
N ILE A 280 26.87 -7.57 -9.39
CA ILE A 280 25.57 -8.12 -9.04
C ILE A 280 24.59 -6.95 -8.92
N GLY A 281 23.66 -6.84 -9.88
CA GLY A 281 22.58 -5.85 -9.83
C GLY A 281 21.30 -6.47 -9.30
N ILE A 282 20.84 -6.03 -8.12
CA ILE A 282 19.56 -6.43 -7.54
C ILE A 282 18.50 -5.45 -8.02
N VAL A 283 17.60 -5.86 -8.91
CA VAL A 283 16.59 -5.00 -9.51
C VAL A 283 15.20 -5.32 -8.96
N PHE A 284 14.49 -4.30 -8.47
CA PHE A 284 13.14 -4.41 -7.94
C PHE A 284 12.12 -4.12 -9.04
N THR A 285 11.30 -5.13 -9.37
CA THR A 285 10.29 -5.04 -10.42
C THR A 285 8.88 -5.20 -9.83
N ASP A 286 7.85 -4.98 -10.64
CA ASP A 286 6.46 -5.16 -10.22
C ASP A 286 6.02 -6.65 -10.16
N HIS A 287 6.93 -7.59 -10.39
CA HIS A 287 6.67 -9.04 -10.35
C HIS A 287 7.73 -9.84 -9.58
N GLY A 288 8.71 -9.18 -8.96
CA GLY A 288 9.78 -9.87 -8.26
C GLY A 288 11.09 -9.10 -8.18
N ILE A 289 12.10 -9.81 -7.71
CA ILE A 289 13.49 -9.36 -7.70
C ILE A 289 14.22 -10.07 -8.84
N GLU A 290 14.85 -9.30 -9.70
CA GLU A 290 15.75 -9.79 -10.75
C GLU A 290 17.20 -9.59 -10.33
N VAL A 291 18.08 -10.47 -10.82
CA VAL A 291 19.52 -10.36 -10.63
C VAL A 291 20.18 -10.18 -11.98
N ARG A 292 20.92 -9.07 -12.15
CA ARG A 292 21.63 -8.73 -13.38
C ARG A 292 23.12 -8.93 -13.24
N ARG A 293 23.76 -9.26 -14.37
CA ARG A 293 25.22 -9.42 -14.48
C ARG A 293 25.97 -8.09 -14.45
N TYR A 294 25.38 -7.05 -15.02
CA TYR A 294 25.98 -5.71 -15.10
C TYR A 294 25.10 -4.72 -14.37
N ILE A 295 25.72 -3.84 -13.59
CA ILE A 295 25.01 -2.82 -12.81
C ILE A 295 24.88 -1.53 -13.63
N HIS A 296 23.73 -0.86 -13.56
CA HIS A 296 23.62 0.49 -14.11
C HIS A 296 24.07 1.54 -13.10
N THR A 297 23.84 1.29 -11.81
CA THR A 297 24.21 2.19 -10.72
C THR A 297 25.00 1.43 -9.65
N LEU A 298 26.22 1.88 -9.37
CA LEU A 298 27.03 1.32 -8.29
C LEU A 298 26.53 1.84 -6.93
N THR A 299 26.14 0.92 -6.04
CA THR A 299 25.72 1.23 -4.67
C THR A 299 26.82 0.90 -3.66
N VAL A 300 27.47 -0.26 -3.81
CA VAL A 300 28.56 -0.71 -2.92
C VAL A 300 29.67 -1.35 -3.75
N SER A 301 30.91 -1.09 -3.38
CA SER A 301 32.09 -1.79 -3.91
C SER A 301 32.78 -2.57 -2.80
N LEU A 302 32.99 -3.86 -3.03
CA LEU A 302 33.70 -4.77 -2.14
C LEU A 302 35.07 -5.09 -2.73
N LEU A 303 36.07 -5.25 -1.85
CA LEU A 303 37.35 -5.86 -2.20
C LEU A 303 37.42 -7.21 -1.50
N VAL A 304 37.48 -8.28 -2.29
CA VAL A 304 37.47 -9.66 -1.80
C VAL A 304 38.69 -10.38 -2.34
#